data_AF-A0A133ZRP6-F1
#
_entry.id   AF-A0A133ZRP6-F1
#
_cell.length_a   1.000
_cell.length_b   1.000
_cell.length_c   1.000
_cell.angle_alpha   90.00
_cell.angle_beta   90.00
_cell.angle_gamma   90.00
#
_symmetry.space_group_name_H-M   'P 1'
#
loop_
_entity.id
_entity.type
_entity.pdbx_description
1 polymer ?
#
loop_
_entity_poly.entity_id
_entity_poly.type
_entity_poly.pdbx_seq_one_letter_code
_entity_poly.pdbx_strand_id
1 'polypeptide(L)'
;IHLDANKMLDTLTVAGVRGTIPVRGYHGPDSAEMWLYPNEGGYVVRFEEGYYHKSGDGLWKPYIIAPTSLVKSAVNYHPEATLSNTTTCGEQGQIKMVNTQDNNYRSNKATAFGIDNWSDRNNPVFWIDFPHGNGYYHRADNHPHTCIDASNLGTADANSVLQWQTATSQHGVKFEGAIQRWVCTTGDVISATSSHSGQGFVYDDPLRGRGIVSGIPNGHYIQGANYVFLPSPNLLAENVRENVNINGVTGTLPDYRVGRPVFENATFNTLYVGGVANKDFPEAKIYRDRTQSHNNYSKY
;
A
#
# COMPACT_ATOMS: atom_id res chain seq x y z
N ILE A 1 52.80 63.49 -57.87
CA ILE A 1 52.08 62.29 -57.36
C ILE A 1 51.50 62.68 -56.00
N HIS A 2 50.18 62.56 -55.81
CA HIS A 2 49.56 62.70 -54.50
C HIS A 2 49.53 61.31 -53.86
N LEU A 3 50.22 61.14 -52.74
CA LEU A 3 50.18 59.90 -51.95
C LEU A 3 49.22 60.09 -50.78
N ASP A 4 48.26 59.19 -50.64
CA ASP A 4 47.29 59.19 -49.55
C ASP A 4 47.76 58.24 -48.44
N ALA A 5 48.15 58.82 -47.31
CA ALA A 5 48.66 58.08 -46.15
C ALA A 5 47.63 57.04 -45.62
N ASN A 6 46.34 57.29 -45.79
CA ASN A 6 45.27 56.40 -45.33
C ASN A 6 45.11 55.14 -46.16
N LYS A 7 45.85 55.03 -47.27
CA LYS A 7 45.88 53.85 -48.14
C LYS A 7 47.19 53.06 -48.04
N MET A 8 48.04 53.40 -47.06
CA MET A 8 49.35 52.79 -46.87
C MET A 8 49.50 52.26 -45.43
N LEU A 9 50.22 51.15 -45.29
CA LEU A 9 50.58 50.58 -43.98
C LEU A 9 51.47 51.56 -43.19
N ASP A 10 51.30 51.60 -41.87
CA ASP A 10 52.06 52.46 -40.96
C ASP A 10 53.55 52.12 -40.86
N THR A 11 53.96 51.00 -41.43
CA THR A 11 55.36 50.58 -41.59
C THR A 11 55.96 51.01 -42.93
N LEU A 12 55.15 51.46 -43.90
CA LEU A 12 55.61 51.85 -45.23
C LEU A 12 55.75 53.37 -45.36
N THR A 13 56.91 53.83 -45.83
CA THR A 13 57.17 55.22 -46.19
C THR A 13 57.52 55.31 -47.67
N VAL A 14 56.81 56.16 -48.42
CA VAL A 14 57.06 56.40 -49.85
C VAL A 14 57.14 57.90 -50.10
N ALA A 15 58.23 58.35 -50.72
CA ALA A 15 58.48 59.76 -51.03
C ALA A 15 58.24 60.72 -49.84
N GLY A 16 58.62 60.29 -48.63
CA GLY A 16 58.47 61.06 -47.39
C GLY A 16 57.08 61.00 -46.73
N VAL A 17 56.08 60.38 -47.36
CA VAL A 17 54.75 60.15 -46.78
C VAL A 17 54.73 58.77 -46.10
N ARG A 18 54.44 58.74 -44.79
CA ARG A 18 54.25 57.52 -44.01
C ARG A 18 52.78 57.11 -44.01
N GLY A 19 52.49 55.82 -44.15
CA GLY A 19 51.13 55.32 -44.05
C GLY A 19 50.53 55.42 -42.65
N THR A 20 49.21 55.26 -42.54
CA THR A 20 48.47 55.29 -41.27
C THR A 20 47.70 54.02 -40.96
N ILE A 21 47.62 53.05 -41.88
CA ILE A 21 46.92 51.78 -41.64
C ILE A 21 47.73 50.93 -40.64
N PRO A 22 47.18 50.59 -39.47
CA PRO A 22 47.92 49.84 -38.45
C PRO A 22 48.26 48.42 -38.89
N VAL A 23 49.52 48.01 -38.72
CA VAL A 23 49.93 46.59 -38.87
C VAL A 23 49.73 45.85 -37.55
N ARG A 24 48.76 44.92 -37.52
CA ARG A 24 48.40 44.18 -36.29
C ARG A 24 49.07 42.81 -36.11
N GLY A 25 49.83 42.33 -37.09
CA GLY A 25 50.49 41.02 -37.01
C GLY A 25 49.51 39.83 -37.05
N TYR A 26 49.92 38.68 -36.50
CA TYR A 26 49.13 37.43 -36.54
C TYR A 26 48.10 37.30 -35.41
N HIS A 27 48.27 38.05 -34.32
CA HIS A 27 47.42 37.99 -33.13
C HIS A 27 47.00 39.41 -32.73
N GLY A 28 45.72 39.71 -32.96
CA GLY A 28 45.10 40.96 -32.53
C GLY A 28 44.65 40.92 -31.06
N PRO A 29 44.08 42.02 -30.55
CA PRO A 29 43.37 41.99 -29.28
C PRO A 29 42.13 41.09 -29.35
N ASP A 30 41.66 40.63 -28.20
CA ASP A 30 40.43 39.83 -28.09
C ASP A 30 39.23 40.59 -28.67
N SER A 31 38.37 39.87 -29.39
CA SER A 31 37.10 40.41 -29.86
C SER A 31 36.11 40.49 -28.69
N ALA A 32 35.51 41.67 -28.49
CA ALA A 32 34.41 41.87 -27.53
C ALA A 32 33.02 41.71 -28.18
N GLU A 33 32.97 41.43 -29.47
CA GLU A 33 31.76 41.53 -30.29
C GLU A 33 31.59 40.25 -31.12
N MET A 34 30.74 39.35 -30.62
CA MET A 34 30.33 38.13 -31.32
C MET A 34 28.83 37.89 -31.16
N TRP A 35 28.12 37.70 -32.28
CA TRP A 35 26.69 37.39 -32.27
C TRP A 35 26.30 36.55 -33.48
N LEU A 36 25.21 35.80 -33.36
CA LEU A 36 24.66 35.04 -34.48
C LEU A 36 24.03 36.01 -35.49
N TYR A 37 24.45 35.94 -36.74
CA TYR A 37 23.86 36.68 -37.85
C TYR A 37 23.35 35.71 -38.93
N PRO A 38 22.08 35.26 -38.82
CA PRO A 38 21.53 34.21 -39.69
C PRO A 38 21.56 34.57 -41.18
N ASN A 39 21.41 35.85 -41.51
CA ASN A 39 21.39 36.36 -42.88
C ASN A 39 22.71 36.08 -43.63
N GLU A 40 23.83 35.97 -42.91
CA GLU A 40 25.13 35.65 -43.48
C GLU A 40 25.62 34.24 -43.08
N GLY A 41 24.74 33.43 -42.46
CA GLY A 41 24.97 32.01 -42.23
C GLY A 41 25.90 31.65 -41.07
N GLY A 42 26.19 32.58 -40.15
CA GLY A 42 27.12 32.30 -39.06
C GLY A 42 27.19 33.36 -37.98
N TYR A 43 28.23 33.28 -37.16
CA TYR A 43 28.51 34.24 -36.11
C TYR A 43 29.42 35.33 -36.65
N VAL A 44 28.99 36.57 -36.51
CA VAL A 44 29.85 37.73 -36.73
C VAL A 44 30.90 37.74 -35.63
N VAL A 45 32.17 37.91 -35.99
CA VAL A 45 33.27 38.21 -35.06
C VAL A 45 33.94 39.48 -35.53
N ARG A 46 33.80 40.55 -34.76
CA ARG A 46 34.41 41.85 -35.08
C ARG A 46 35.85 41.92 -34.61
N PHE A 47 36.67 42.66 -35.35
CA PHE A 47 38.05 42.89 -35.00
C PHE A 47 38.45 44.32 -35.36
N GLU A 48 39.56 44.77 -34.79
CA GLU A 48 40.00 46.14 -35.00
C GLU A 48 40.51 46.39 -36.44
N GLU A 49 40.31 47.62 -36.92
CA GLU A 49 40.75 48.04 -38.25
C GLU A 49 42.26 47.88 -38.46
N GLY A 50 42.64 47.47 -39.67
CA GLY A 50 44.01 47.28 -40.14
C GLY A 50 43.96 47.00 -41.64
N TYR A 51 44.38 45.81 -42.06
CA TYR A 51 44.25 45.37 -43.46
C TYR A 51 42.79 45.31 -43.94
N TYR A 52 41.87 44.92 -43.06
CA TYR A 52 40.43 45.07 -43.31
C TYR A 52 39.98 46.41 -42.75
N HIS A 53 39.25 47.15 -43.58
CA HIS A 53 38.81 48.50 -43.30
C HIS A 53 37.45 48.51 -42.59
N LYS A 54 37.18 49.63 -41.91
CA LYS A 54 35.81 49.93 -41.50
C LYS A 54 34.88 50.05 -42.71
N SER A 55 33.58 50.01 -42.47
CA SER A 55 32.58 50.38 -43.47
C SER A 55 32.86 51.76 -44.07
N GLY A 56 32.36 52.04 -45.27
CA GLY A 56 32.67 53.29 -45.99
C GLY A 56 32.25 54.59 -45.28
N ASP A 57 31.35 54.50 -44.30
CA ASP A 57 30.94 55.58 -43.40
C ASP A 57 31.80 55.70 -42.13
N GLY A 58 32.77 54.79 -41.94
CA GLY A 58 33.66 54.73 -40.78
C GLY A 58 33.00 54.26 -39.48
N LEU A 59 31.72 53.85 -39.51
CA LEU A 59 30.94 53.54 -38.32
C LEU A 59 31.18 52.12 -37.80
N TRP A 60 31.44 51.16 -38.68
CA TRP A 60 31.50 49.75 -38.32
C TRP A 60 32.89 49.17 -38.47
N LYS A 61 33.36 48.48 -37.41
CA LYS A 61 34.57 47.67 -37.46
C LYS A 61 34.44 46.55 -38.50
N PRO A 62 35.55 46.13 -39.13
CA PRO A 62 35.54 44.94 -39.97
C PRO A 62 35.15 43.71 -39.15
N TYR A 63 34.58 42.72 -39.85
CA TYR A 63 34.19 41.46 -39.25
C TYR A 63 34.39 40.29 -40.20
N ILE A 64 34.44 39.09 -39.62
CA ILE A 64 34.31 37.83 -40.35
C ILE A 64 33.04 37.11 -39.93
N ILE A 65 32.58 36.18 -40.76
CA ILE A 65 31.57 35.19 -40.38
C ILE A 65 32.27 33.88 -40.04
N ALA A 66 32.10 33.42 -38.81
CA ALA A 66 32.37 32.04 -38.41
C ALA A 66 31.12 31.19 -38.68
N PRO A 67 31.13 30.27 -39.65
CA PRO A 67 29.95 29.46 -39.98
C PRO A 67 29.41 28.71 -38.77
N THR A 68 28.09 28.56 -38.67
CA THR A 68 27.46 27.85 -37.53
C THR A 68 28.00 26.42 -37.34
N SER A 69 28.29 25.71 -38.44
CA SER A 69 28.89 24.37 -38.40
C SER A 69 30.30 24.37 -37.81
N LEU A 70 31.11 25.38 -38.14
CA LEU A 70 32.45 25.55 -37.59
C LEU A 70 32.40 25.82 -36.09
N VAL A 71 31.54 26.75 -35.66
CA VAL A 71 31.36 27.07 -34.24
C VAL A 71 30.83 25.86 -33.48
N LYS A 72 29.83 25.15 -34.01
CA LYS A 72 29.29 23.91 -33.43
C LYS A 72 30.39 22.88 -33.19
N SER A 73 31.21 22.60 -34.21
CA SER A 73 32.32 21.65 -34.07
C SER A 73 33.38 22.14 -33.06
N ALA A 74 33.71 23.43 -33.08
CA ALA A 74 34.72 24.01 -32.19
C ALA A 74 34.33 23.94 -30.71
N VAL A 75 33.05 24.15 -30.38
CA VAL A 75 32.55 24.11 -29.00
C VAL A 75 32.02 22.73 -28.58
N ASN A 76 32.10 21.74 -29.48
CA ASN A 76 31.55 20.40 -29.27
C ASN A 76 30.05 20.45 -28.87
N TYR A 77 29.25 21.24 -29.59
CA TYR A 77 27.83 21.38 -29.30
C TYR A 77 27.02 20.17 -29.79
N HIS A 78 26.18 19.64 -28.88
CA HIS A 78 25.32 18.47 -29.10
C HIS A 78 23.84 18.86 -28.83
N PRO A 79 22.98 18.94 -29.85
CA PRO A 79 21.56 19.28 -29.66
C PRO A 79 20.83 18.23 -28.81
N GLU A 80 21.22 16.94 -28.89
CA GLU A 80 20.69 15.84 -28.08
C GLU A 80 20.97 15.97 -26.58
N ALA A 81 21.95 16.80 -26.21
CA ALA A 81 22.31 17.13 -24.83
C ALA A 81 21.80 18.52 -24.40
N THR A 82 20.96 19.17 -25.22
CA THR A 82 20.48 20.55 -24.99
C THR A 82 18.95 20.58 -24.84
N LEU A 83 18.44 21.43 -23.95
CA LEU A 83 17.00 21.58 -23.71
C LEU A 83 16.23 22.04 -24.95
N SER A 84 15.03 21.49 -25.13
CA SER A 84 14.20 21.71 -26.31
C SER A 84 13.59 23.11 -26.44
N ASN A 85 13.87 24.03 -25.51
CA ASN A 85 13.53 25.45 -25.62
C ASN A 85 14.72 26.32 -26.07
N THR A 86 15.89 25.73 -26.29
CA THR A 86 17.12 26.43 -26.59
C THR A 86 17.56 26.15 -28.03
N THR A 87 17.84 27.20 -28.78
CA THR A 87 18.47 27.12 -30.11
C THR A 87 19.92 27.57 -30.00
N THR A 88 20.87 26.80 -30.52
CA THR A 88 22.29 27.15 -30.50
C THR A 88 22.96 26.66 -31.79
N CYS A 89 23.83 27.47 -32.38
CA CYS A 89 24.46 27.18 -33.67
C CYS A 89 23.47 26.78 -34.79
N GLY A 90 22.24 27.33 -34.75
CA GLY A 90 21.20 27.05 -35.75
C GLY A 90 20.43 25.73 -35.54
N GLU A 91 20.71 24.99 -34.46
CA GLU A 91 20.00 23.75 -34.14
C GLU A 91 19.18 23.89 -32.85
N GLN A 92 17.99 23.27 -32.86
CA GLN A 92 17.13 23.18 -31.68
C GLN A 92 17.60 22.04 -30.78
N GLY A 93 17.67 22.29 -29.47
CA GLY A 93 17.89 21.23 -28.49
C GLY A 93 16.82 20.13 -28.55
N GLN A 94 17.16 18.92 -28.14
CA GLN A 94 16.29 17.75 -28.26
C GLN A 94 15.90 17.15 -26.91
N ILE A 95 16.48 17.60 -25.78
CA ILE A 95 16.02 17.18 -24.45
C ILE A 95 14.64 17.77 -24.22
N LYS A 96 13.64 16.90 -24.24
CA LYS A 96 12.25 17.25 -23.98
C LYS A 96 12.12 17.93 -22.62
N MET A 97 11.45 19.08 -22.59
CA MET A 97 11.02 19.72 -21.35
C MET A 97 9.60 19.28 -21.01
N VAL A 98 9.40 18.85 -19.76
CA VAL A 98 8.11 18.37 -19.26
C VAL A 98 7.68 19.24 -18.09
N ASN A 99 6.70 20.09 -18.33
CA ASN A 99 6.07 20.86 -17.27
C ASN A 99 5.08 19.97 -16.51
N THR A 100 5.46 19.55 -15.31
CA THR A 100 4.71 18.56 -14.54
C THR A 100 3.34 19.04 -14.05
N GLN A 101 3.07 20.35 -14.11
CA GLN A 101 1.77 20.94 -13.73
C GLN A 101 0.76 21.02 -14.88
N ASP A 102 1.16 20.69 -16.11
CA ASP A 102 0.28 20.78 -17.28
C ASP A 102 -1.02 20.01 -17.07
N ASN A 103 -2.14 20.65 -17.45
CA ASN A 103 -3.49 20.14 -17.23
C ASN A 103 -3.75 19.75 -15.76
N ASN A 104 -3.33 20.58 -14.81
CA ASN A 104 -3.49 20.32 -13.37
C ASN A 104 -2.93 18.94 -12.95
N TYR A 105 -1.69 18.65 -13.36
CA TYR A 105 -0.97 17.40 -13.11
C TYR A 105 -1.56 16.16 -13.81
N ARG A 106 -2.52 16.33 -14.73
CA ARG A 106 -3.16 15.20 -15.42
C ARG A 106 -2.42 14.74 -16.67
N SER A 107 -1.57 15.60 -17.25
CA SER A 107 -0.75 15.25 -18.43
C SER A 107 0.55 14.51 -18.08
N ASN A 108 0.97 14.53 -16.80
CA ASN A 108 2.18 13.83 -16.31
C ASN A 108 1.82 12.66 -15.38
N LYS A 109 0.88 11.81 -15.81
CA LYS A 109 0.48 10.60 -15.09
C LYS A 109 1.19 9.37 -15.62
N ALA A 110 1.84 8.63 -14.75
CA ALA A 110 2.38 7.31 -15.01
C ALA A 110 1.27 6.26 -15.11
N THR A 111 1.39 5.38 -16.11
CA THR A 111 0.50 4.23 -16.30
C THR A 111 1.09 2.94 -15.75
N ALA A 112 2.40 2.92 -15.51
CA ALA A 112 3.14 1.79 -14.96
C ALA A 112 3.77 2.20 -13.61
N PHE A 113 3.47 1.40 -12.60
CA PHE A 113 3.98 1.54 -11.24
C PHE A 113 3.80 0.22 -10.51
N GLY A 114 4.51 0.04 -9.39
CA GLY A 114 4.36 -1.17 -8.61
C GLY A 114 5.32 -1.28 -7.44
N ILE A 115 5.30 -2.44 -6.80
CA ILE A 115 6.28 -2.82 -5.80
C ILE A 115 7.30 -3.72 -6.48
N ASP A 116 8.55 -3.29 -6.48
CA ASP A 116 9.68 -4.12 -6.84
C ASP A 116 10.19 -4.80 -5.58
N ASN A 117 10.02 -6.12 -5.51
CA ASN A 117 10.54 -6.99 -4.46
C ASN A 117 11.49 -8.07 -5.02
N TRP A 118 11.86 -7.96 -6.30
CA TRP A 118 12.69 -8.94 -7.01
C TRP A 118 14.13 -8.44 -7.16
N SER A 119 14.36 -7.12 -7.23
CA SER A 119 15.70 -6.53 -7.21
C SER A 119 16.39 -6.72 -5.86
N ASP A 120 15.67 -6.46 -4.77
CA ASP A 120 16.06 -6.80 -3.39
C ASP A 120 14.82 -7.14 -2.55
N ARG A 121 14.68 -8.42 -2.19
CA ARG A 121 13.52 -8.91 -1.44
C ARG A 121 13.44 -8.35 -0.01
N ASN A 122 14.57 -7.94 0.57
CA ASN A 122 14.63 -7.41 1.93
C ASN A 122 14.48 -5.87 1.95
N ASN A 123 14.53 -5.21 0.79
CA ASN A 123 14.40 -3.77 0.65
C ASN A 123 13.51 -3.41 -0.55
N PRO A 124 12.22 -3.77 -0.53
CA PRO A 124 11.33 -3.51 -1.65
C PRO A 124 11.13 -2.01 -1.86
N VAL A 125 11.07 -1.58 -3.12
CA VAL A 125 10.86 -0.18 -3.51
C VAL A 125 9.53 -0.02 -4.23
N PHE A 126 8.92 1.16 -4.09
CA PHE A 126 7.81 1.56 -4.94
C PHE A 126 8.37 2.26 -6.17
N TRP A 127 8.20 1.65 -7.34
CA TRP A 127 8.65 2.21 -8.61
C TRP A 127 7.48 2.84 -9.35
N ILE A 128 7.79 3.90 -10.11
CA ILE A 128 6.87 4.60 -10.97
C ILE A 128 7.63 4.97 -12.23
N ASP A 129 7.07 4.67 -13.40
CA ASP A 129 7.66 5.12 -14.67
C ASP A 129 7.41 6.61 -14.87
N PHE A 130 8.42 7.30 -15.41
CA PHE A 130 8.21 8.65 -15.90
C PHE A 130 7.47 8.60 -17.24
N PRO A 131 6.24 9.14 -17.35
CA PRO A 131 5.37 8.88 -18.51
C PRO A 131 5.87 9.50 -19.82
N HIS A 132 6.81 10.45 -19.74
CA HIS A 132 7.42 11.09 -20.90
C HIS A 132 8.84 10.59 -21.17
N GLY A 133 9.30 9.54 -20.46
CA GLY A 133 10.64 8.97 -20.59
C GLY A 133 11.74 9.94 -20.14
N ASN A 134 12.89 9.89 -20.81
CA ASN A 134 14.01 10.78 -20.53
C ASN A 134 13.64 12.23 -20.88
N GLY A 135 13.92 13.16 -19.98
CA GLY A 135 13.63 14.57 -20.20
C GLY A 135 13.99 15.43 -18.98
N TYR A 136 13.85 16.75 -19.15
CA TYR A 136 13.96 17.71 -18.07
C TYR A 136 12.58 18.01 -17.49
N TYR A 137 12.31 17.46 -16.31
CA TYR A 137 11.05 17.64 -15.58
C TYR A 137 11.14 18.89 -14.73
N HIS A 138 10.20 19.82 -14.90
CA HIS A 138 10.20 21.08 -14.18
C HIS A 138 8.82 21.48 -13.69
N ARG A 139 8.82 22.44 -12.77
CA ARG A 139 7.64 23.11 -12.24
C ARG A 139 8.04 24.47 -11.67
N ALA A 140 7.13 25.44 -11.67
CA ALA A 140 7.43 26.81 -11.24
C ALA A 140 7.88 26.93 -9.77
N ASP A 141 7.44 26.00 -8.92
CA ASP A 141 7.81 25.91 -7.50
C ASP A 141 9.03 25.01 -7.23
N ASN A 142 9.73 24.55 -8.28
CA ASN A 142 10.87 23.65 -8.19
C ASN A 142 10.58 22.27 -7.55
N HIS A 143 9.32 21.82 -7.58
CA HIS A 143 8.90 20.51 -7.09
C HIS A 143 8.26 19.64 -8.18
N PRO A 144 9.00 19.26 -9.24
CA PRO A 144 8.47 18.39 -10.28
C PRO A 144 8.09 17.02 -9.70
N HIS A 145 6.93 16.49 -10.11
CA HIS A 145 6.53 15.15 -9.73
C HIS A 145 5.71 14.47 -10.83
N THR A 146 5.66 13.15 -10.77
CA THR A 146 4.74 12.32 -11.57
C THR A 146 3.55 11.91 -10.70
N CYS A 147 2.40 11.71 -11.31
CA CYS A 147 1.19 11.24 -10.65
C CYS A 147 0.83 9.83 -11.11
N ILE A 148 -0.03 9.15 -10.37
CA ILE A 148 -0.72 7.92 -10.80
C ILE A 148 -2.22 8.10 -10.59
N ASP A 149 -3.04 7.37 -11.33
CA ASP A 149 -4.48 7.35 -11.06
C ASP A 149 -4.78 6.55 -9.78
N ALA A 150 -5.35 7.22 -8.78
CA ALA A 150 -5.62 6.63 -7.48
C ALA A 150 -6.59 5.43 -7.54
N SER A 151 -7.49 5.40 -8.55
CA SER A 151 -8.39 4.27 -8.80
C SER A 151 -7.65 2.95 -9.06
N ASN A 152 -6.40 3.02 -9.53
CA ASN A 152 -5.59 1.83 -9.79
C ASN A 152 -4.98 1.23 -8.52
N LEU A 153 -5.10 1.91 -7.37
CA LEU A 153 -4.66 1.41 -6.06
C LEU A 153 -5.70 0.52 -5.37
N GLY A 154 -6.89 0.36 -5.98
CA GLY A 154 -8.00 -0.43 -5.42
C GLY A 154 -8.96 0.39 -4.55
N THR A 155 -9.98 -0.28 -4.01
CA THR A 155 -11.15 0.36 -3.38
C THR A 155 -11.30 0.09 -1.89
N ALA A 156 -10.33 -0.58 -1.25
CA ALA A 156 -10.40 -0.86 0.18
C ALA A 156 -10.40 0.46 0.98
N ASP A 157 -11.35 0.60 1.90
CA ASP A 157 -11.35 1.66 2.92
C ASP A 157 -10.91 1.08 4.27
N ALA A 158 -10.90 1.91 5.33
CA ALA A 158 -10.55 1.45 6.66
C ALA A 158 -11.47 0.30 7.16
N ASN A 159 -12.74 0.31 6.78
CA ASN A 159 -13.71 -0.73 7.17
C ASN A 159 -13.51 -2.06 6.42
N SER A 160 -12.59 -2.09 5.46
CA SER A 160 -12.22 -3.28 4.69
C SER A 160 -10.93 -3.93 5.18
N VAL A 161 -10.24 -3.34 6.18
CA VAL A 161 -8.90 -3.76 6.62
C VAL A 161 -8.89 -4.01 8.14
N LEU A 162 -8.17 -5.05 8.58
CA LEU A 162 -7.98 -5.38 10.00
C LEU A 162 -7.22 -4.28 10.75
N GLN A 163 -7.61 -4.01 12.00
CA GLN A 163 -6.86 -3.12 12.88
C GLN A 163 -5.41 -3.58 13.02
N TRP A 164 -4.51 -2.61 13.16
CA TRP A 164 -3.05 -2.80 13.18
C TRP A 164 -2.45 -3.27 11.85
N GLN A 165 -3.24 -3.38 10.78
CA GLN A 165 -2.74 -3.54 9.42
C GLN A 165 -2.94 -2.23 8.67
N THR A 166 -2.09 -1.97 7.67
CA THR A 166 -2.17 -0.75 6.85
C THR A 166 -2.34 -1.10 5.39
N ALA A 167 -3.06 -0.26 4.64
CA ALA A 167 -3.25 -0.40 3.20
C ALA A 167 -3.09 0.94 2.48
N THR A 168 -2.92 0.87 1.16
CA THR A 168 -2.95 2.01 0.25
C THR A 168 -4.01 1.73 -0.81
N SER A 169 -4.89 2.69 -1.07
CA SER A 169 -6.00 2.58 -2.02
C SER A 169 -6.36 3.97 -2.56
N GLN A 170 -7.41 4.06 -3.36
CA GLN A 170 -7.97 5.36 -3.77
C GLN A 170 -8.43 6.25 -2.60
N HIS A 171 -8.58 5.68 -1.39
CA HIS A 171 -9.03 6.37 -0.19
C HIS A 171 -7.89 6.90 0.70
N GLY A 172 -6.62 6.61 0.37
CA GLY A 172 -5.47 7.12 1.10
C GLY A 172 -4.23 6.23 0.99
N VAL A 173 -3.11 6.70 1.51
CA VAL A 173 -1.85 5.96 1.58
C VAL A 173 -1.57 5.53 3.02
N LYS A 174 -1.18 4.27 3.21
CA LYS A 174 -0.82 3.69 4.53
C LYS A 174 -1.88 3.98 5.62
N PHE A 175 -3.17 3.94 5.28
CA PHE A 175 -4.22 4.10 6.26
C PHE A 175 -4.36 2.82 7.11
N GLU A 176 -4.71 2.95 8.38
CA GLU A 176 -4.94 1.82 9.28
C GLU A 176 -6.36 1.25 9.10
N GLY A 177 -6.50 -0.07 9.26
CA GLY A 177 -7.79 -0.74 9.27
C GLY A 177 -8.63 -0.45 10.52
N ALA A 178 -9.94 -0.42 10.36
CA ALA A 178 -10.93 -0.22 11.40
C ALA A 178 -11.63 -1.52 11.84
N ILE A 179 -11.44 -2.63 11.11
CA ILE A 179 -12.03 -3.92 11.51
C ILE A 179 -11.36 -4.39 12.79
N GLN A 180 -12.15 -4.47 13.87
CA GLN A 180 -11.63 -4.92 15.16
C GLN A 180 -11.24 -6.40 15.12
N ARG A 181 -10.15 -6.74 15.82
CA ARG A 181 -9.66 -8.13 15.94
C ARG A 181 -10.13 -8.75 17.24
N TRP A 182 -10.60 -10.00 17.17
CA TRP A 182 -10.93 -10.81 18.34
C TRP A 182 -9.73 -11.73 18.60
N VAL A 183 -8.81 -11.27 19.44
CA VAL A 183 -7.53 -11.93 19.67
C VAL A 183 -7.60 -12.77 20.94
N CYS A 184 -7.32 -14.07 20.81
CA CYS A 184 -7.14 -14.94 21.98
C CYS A 184 -5.74 -14.73 22.55
N THR A 185 -5.64 -14.42 23.84
CA THR A 185 -4.35 -14.27 24.55
C THR A 185 -4.10 -15.39 25.57
N THR A 186 -5.02 -16.35 25.68
CA THR A 186 -5.04 -17.39 26.72
C THR A 186 -4.84 -18.82 26.17
N GLY A 187 -4.45 -18.97 24.90
CA GLY A 187 -4.22 -20.27 24.25
C GLY A 187 -5.18 -20.53 23.09
N ASP A 188 -5.65 -21.78 22.95
CA ASP A 188 -6.47 -22.22 21.82
C ASP A 188 -7.98 -21.90 21.97
N VAL A 189 -8.41 -21.50 23.17
CA VAL A 189 -9.83 -21.27 23.49
C VAL A 189 -10.06 -19.81 23.85
N ILE A 190 -10.91 -19.15 23.07
CA ILE A 190 -11.36 -17.78 23.32
C ILE A 190 -12.75 -17.78 23.94
N SER A 191 -12.93 -17.02 25.03
CA SER A 191 -14.21 -16.94 25.71
C SER A 191 -15.23 -16.18 24.87
N ALA A 192 -16.41 -16.77 24.69
CA ALA A 192 -17.56 -16.12 24.09
C ALA A 192 -17.85 -14.79 24.78
N THR A 193 -18.19 -13.77 24.01
CA THR A 193 -18.51 -12.44 24.56
C THR A 193 -20.01 -12.30 24.76
N SER A 194 -20.40 -11.50 25.74
CA SER A 194 -21.78 -11.10 25.89
C SER A 194 -22.24 -10.37 24.62
N SER A 195 -23.15 -10.99 23.88
CA SER A 195 -23.91 -10.34 22.81
C SER A 195 -25.28 -9.92 23.36
N HIS A 196 -26.32 -9.83 22.53
CA HIS A 196 -27.66 -9.35 22.92
C HIS A 196 -28.27 -10.09 24.13
N SER A 197 -28.06 -11.40 24.24
CA SER A 197 -28.69 -12.27 25.25
C SER A 197 -27.67 -13.05 26.11
N GLY A 198 -26.46 -12.51 26.29
CA GLY A 198 -25.39 -13.12 27.09
C GLY A 198 -24.30 -13.81 26.25
N GLN A 199 -23.40 -14.55 26.93
CA GLN A 199 -22.24 -15.21 26.32
C GLN A 199 -22.62 -16.44 25.50
N GLY A 200 -23.71 -17.11 25.83
CA GLY A 200 -24.25 -18.24 25.08
C GLY A 200 -25.41 -18.91 25.82
N PHE A 201 -26.30 -19.59 25.08
CA PHE A 201 -27.50 -20.23 25.61
C PHE A 201 -28.01 -21.32 24.66
N VAL A 202 -28.91 -22.18 25.13
CA VAL A 202 -29.64 -23.10 24.26
C VAL A 202 -30.67 -22.33 23.44
N TYR A 203 -30.65 -22.51 22.13
CA TYR A 203 -31.54 -21.86 21.20
C TYR A 203 -32.15 -22.89 20.24
N ASP A 204 -33.46 -22.79 20.03
CA ASP A 204 -34.19 -23.57 19.04
C ASP A 204 -34.25 -22.74 17.74
N ASP A 205 -33.26 -22.95 16.86
CA ASP A 205 -33.16 -22.23 15.58
C ASP A 205 -34.17 -22.80 14.58
N PRO A 206 -35.00 -21.97 13.91
CA PRO A 206 -36.00 -22.45 12.96
C PRO A 206 -35.44 -23.26 11.79
N LEU A 207 -34.15 -23.08 11.43
CA LEU A 207 -33.52 -23.75 10.30
C LEU A 207 -32.63 -24.93 10.72
N ARG A 208 -32.06 -24.90 11.93
CA ARG A 208 -31.04 -25.86 12.40
C ARG A 208 -31.50 -26.72 13.57
N GLY A 209 -32.69 -26.48 14.13
CA GLY A 209 -33.22 -27.18 15.29
C GLY A 209 -32.56 -26.72 16.59
N ARG A 210 -32.52 -27.61 17.59
CA ARG A 210 -31.94 -27.30 18.90
C ARG A 210 -30.42 -27.28 18.87
N GLY A 211 -29.83 -26.24 19.43
CA GLY A 211 -28.40 -26.15 19.64
C GLY A 211 -27.99 -25.15 20.71
N ILE A 212 -26.69 -24.99 20.87
CA ILE A 212 -26.09 -23.96 21.73
C ILE A 212 -25.63 -22.83 20.82
N VAL A 213 -26.02 -21.61 21.12
CA VAL A 213 -25.46 -20.41 20.48
C VAL A 213 -24.38 -19.81 21.37
N SER A 214 -23.29 -19.37 20.75
CA SER A 214 -22.18 -18.67 21.40
C SER A 214 -22.05 -17.26 20.84
N GLY A 215 -21.99 -16.26 21.73
CA GLY A 215 -21.92 -14.86 21.36
C GLY A 215 -20.57 -14.48 20.76
N ILE A 216 -20.62 -13.63 19.73
CA ILE A 216 -19.44 -13.05 19.07
C ILE A 216 -19.42 -11.55 19.37
N PRO A 217 -18.25 -10.91 19.57
CA PRO A 217 -18.24 -9.51 19.93
C PRO A 217 -18.70 -8.62 18.77
N ASN A 218 -19.48 -7.59 19.14
CA ASN A 218 -19.96 -6.57 18.22
C ASN A 218 -18.79 -5.69 17.75
N GLY A 219 -18.78 -5.31 16.47
CA GLY A 219 -17.70 -4.51 15.86
C GLY A 219 -16.54 -5.32 15.27
N HIS A 220 -16.52 -6.63 15.49
CA HIS A 220 -15.66 -7.58 14.79
C HIS A 220 -16.28 -7.99 13.46
N TYR A 221 -15.46 -8.35 12.47
CA TYR A 221 -15.99 -8.71 11.15
C TYR A 221 -16.72 -10.06 11.19
N ILE A 222 -18.04 -9.98 11.28
CA ILE A 222 -18.99 -11.06 10.96
C ILE A 222 -20.07 -10.42 10.09
N GLN A 223 -20.37 -11.01 8.94
CA GLN A 223 -21.42 -10.51 8.06
C GLN A 223 -22.70 -11.34 8.24
N GLY A 224 -23.79 -10.70 8.66
CA GLY A 224 -25.13 -11.30 8.73
C GLY A 224 -25.42 -12.22 9.92
N ALA A 225 -24.59 -12.22 10.98
CA ALA A 225 -24.81 -13.07 12.17
C ALA A 225 -24.28 -12.43 13.47
N ASN A 226 -24.94 -12.72 14.59
CA ASN A 226 -24.54 -12.28 15.95
C ASN A 226 -24.02 -13.43 16.85
N TYR A 227 -24.21 -14.68 16.40
CA TYR A 227 -23.95 -15.89 17.16
C TYR A 227 -23.41 -17.00 16.25
N VAL A 228 -22.55 -17.86 16.80
CA VAL A 228 -22.19 -19.15 16.19
C VAL A 228 -23.09 -20.24 16.78
N PHE A 229 -23.67 -21.08 15.94
CA PHE A 229 -24.57 -22.15 16.35
C PHE A 229 -23.86 -23.51 16.36
N LEU A 230 -23.91 -24.22 17.48
CA LEU A 230 -23.48 -25.60 17.64
C LEU A 230 -24.71 -26.52 17.80
N PRO A 231 -25.04 -27.37 16.83
CA PRO A 231 -26.16 -28.31 16.96
C PRO A 231 -26.02 -29.20 18.19
N SER A 232 -27.10 -29.33 18.95
CA SER A 232 -27.17 -30.17 20.14
C SER A 232 -28.59 -30.72 20.31
N PRO A 233 -29.05 -31.58 19.38
CA PRO A 233 -30.45 -31.99 19.30
C PRO A 233 -30.94 -32.76 20.54
N ASN A 234 -30.02 -33.41 21.26
CA ASN A 234 -30.34 -34.20 22.45
C ASN A 234 -30.24 -33.41 23.76
N LEU A 235 -29.96 -32.10 23.71
CA LEU A 235 -29.96 -31.23 24.90
C LEU A 235 -31.40 -30.89 25.31
N LEU A 236 -32.12 -31.90 25.76
CA LEU A 236 -33.50 -31.86 26.20
C LEU A 236 -33.56 -31.95 27.74
N ALA A 237 -34.59 -31.41 28.36
CA ALA A 237 -34.71 -31.39 29.82
C ALA A 237 -34.74 -32.82 30.38
N GLU A 238 -35.42 -33.73 29.70
CA GLU A 238 -35.53 -35.16 30.01
C GLU A 238 -34.21 -35.93 29.88
N ASN A 239 -33.20 -35.37 29.20
CA ASN A 239 -31.86 -35.96 29.07
C ASN A 239 -30.86 -35.38 30.07
N VAL A 240 -31.22 -34.30 30.78
CA VAL A 240 -30.36 -33.62 31.76
C VAL A 240 -30.84 -33.97 33.16
N ARG A 241 -29.90 -34.28 34.06
CA ARG A 241 -30.19 -34.59 35.48
C ARG A 241 -31.05 -33.51 36.11
N GLU A 242 -32.03 -33.91 36.91
CA GLU A 242 -32.94 -33.04 37.63
C GLU A 242 -32.17 -31.95 38.42
N ASN A 243 -32.65 -30.71 38.31
CA ASN A 243 -32.06 -29.50 38.90
C ASN A 243 -30.67 -29.09 38.37
N VAL A 244 -30.10 -29.79 37.36
CA VAL A 244 -28.89 -29.32 36.66
C VAL A 244 -29.29 -28.39 35.52
N ASN A 245 -28.73 -27.18 35.49
CA ASN A 245 -28.91 -26.26 34.38
C ASN A 245 -27.71 -26.35 33.42
N ILE A 246 -27.99 -26.60 32.14
CA ILE A 246 -26.99 -26.52 31.07
C ILE A 246 -27.44 -25.42 30.11
N ASN A 247 -26.76 -24.28 30.15
CA ASN A 247 -26.95 -23.15 29.23
C ASN A 247 -28.42 -22.71 29.08
N GLY A 248 -29.22 -22.77 30.15
CA GLY A 248 -30.63 -22.39 30.17
C GLY A 248 -31.63 -23.55 30.18
N VAL A 249 -31.23 -24.78 29.87
CA VAL A 249 -32.10 -25.96 30.00
C VAL A 249 -31.93 -26.56 31.39
N THR A 250 -32.96 -26.48 32.22
CA THR A 250 -33.02 -27.14 33.53
C THR A 250 -33.50 -28.58 33.36
N GLY A 251 -32.71 -29.53 33.83
CA GLY A 251 -33.00 -30.95 33.69
C GLY A 251 -34.18 -31.43 34.52
N THR A 252 -34.81 -32.49 34.02
CA THR A 252 -35.96 -33.18 34.63
C THR A 252 -35.72 -34.69 34.75
N LEU A 253 -34.55 -35.20 34.38
CA LEU A 253 -34.20 -36.62 34.54
C LEU A 253 -33.96 -36.93 36.02
N PRO A 254 -34.83 -37.70 36.69
CA PRO A 254 -34.73 -37.89 38.14
C PRO A 254 -33.41 -38.53 38.56
N ASP A 255 -32.82 -38.05 39.66
CA ASP A 255 -31.65 -38.70 40.26
C ASP A 255 -32.08 -39.84 41.18
N TYR A 256 -32.17 -41.05 40.61
CA TYR A 256 -32.54 -42.25 41.36
C TYR A 256 -31.52 -42.67 42.45
N ARG A 257 -30.37 -41.99 42.59
CA ARG A 257 -29.35 -42.29 43.61
C ARG A 257 -29.58 -41.57 44.94
N VAL A 258 -30.44 -40.57 45.00
CA VAL A 258 -30.65 -39.72 46.19
C VAL A 258 -32.02 -40.01 46.81
N GLY A 259 -32.06 -40.13 48.15
CA GLY A 259 -33.32 -40.14 48.91
C GLY A 259 -34.14 -41.43 48.82
N ARG A 260 -33.65 -42.48 48.15
CA ARG A 260 -34.30 -43.80 48.14
C ARG A 260 -33.54 -44.76 49.05
N PRO A 261 -34.14 -45.27 50.15
CA PRO A 261 -33.54 -46.36 50.89
C PRO A 261 -33.37 -47.57 49.97
N VAL A 262 -32.12 -47.98 49.71
CA VAL A 262 -31.78 -49.13 48.84
C VAL A 262 -32.49 -50.40 49.31
N PHE A 263 -32.69 -50.50 50.63
CA PHE A 263 -33.54 -51.48 51.27
C PHE A 263 -34.30 -50.83 52.43
N GLU A 264 -35.49 -50.30 52.18
CA GLU A 264 -36.37 -49.83 53.25
C GLU A 264 -36.74 -51.01 54.17
N ASN A 265 -36.36 -50.95 55.45
CA ASN A 265 -36.58 -51.99 56.48
C ASN A 265 -35.72 -53.28 56.39
N ALA A 266 -34.54 -53.27 55.78
CA ALA A 266 -33.63 -54.43 55.84
C ALA A 266 -32.80 -54.52 57.14
N THR A 267 -32.45 -55.75 57.54
CA THR A 267 -31.58 -56.03 58.70
C THR A 267 -30.25 -56.60 58.20
N PHE A 268 -29.12 -56.02 58.61
CA PHE A 268 -27.78 -56.48 58.20
C PHE A 268 -27.02 -57.01 59.42
N ASN A 269 -26.39 -58.19 59.32
CA ASN A 269 -25.42 -58.68 60.32
C ASN A 269 -24.12 -59.16 59.65
N THR A 270 -23.09 -59.46 60.44
CA THR A 270 -21.73 -59.81 59.96
C THR A 270 -21.62 -61.15 59.23
N LEU A 271 -22.67 -61.97 59.20
CA LEU A 271 -22.73 -63.24 58.45
C LEU A 271 -23.77 -63.23 57.31
N TYR A 272 -24.77 -62.35 57.37
CA TYR A 272 -25.96 -62.42 56.52
C TYR A 272 -26.48 -61.03 56.18
N VAL A 273 -26.77 -60.83 54.89
CA VAL A 273 -27.56 -59.71 54.38
C VAL A 273 -28.99 -60.19 54.20
N GLY A 274 -29.90 -59.76 55.07
CA GLY A 274 -31.27 -60.26 55.12
C GLY A 274 -32.33 -59.17 55.22
N GLY A 275 -33.06 -58.92 54.14
CA GLY A 275 -34.26 -58.08 54.18
C GLY A 275 -35.53 -58.92 54.02
N VAL A 276 -36.59 -58.61 54.77
CA VAL A 276 -37.93 -59.14 54.49
C VAL A 276 -38.59 -58.21 53.47
N ALA A 277 -38.62 -58.61 52.20
CA ALA A 277 -39.46 -57.90 51.23
C ALA A 277 -40.95 -58.10 51.63
N ASN A 278 -41.61 -57.05 52.09
CA ASN A 278 -43.05 -57.09 52.41
C ASN A 278 -43.92 -57.08 51.13
N LYS A 279 -43.36 -56.65 49.99
CA LYS A 279 -44.07 -56.54 48.71
C LYS A 279 -43.32 -57.29 47.61
N ASP A 280 -44.06 -57.82 46.65
CA ASP A 280 -43.49 -58.35 45.41
C ASP A 280 -42.93 -57.16 44.58
N PHE A 281 -41.94 -57.40 43.73
CA PHE A 281 -41.39 -56.43 42.78
C PHE A 281 -41.66 -56.91 41.34
N PRO A 282 -42.87 -56.70 40.79
CA PRO A 282 -43.29 -57.24 39.50
C PRO A 282 -42.42 -56.77 38.34
N GLU A 283 -41.98 -55.51 38.35
CA GLU A 283 -41.18 -54.90 37.28
C GLU A 283 -39.76 -55.50 37.20
N ALA A 284 -39.23 -55.98 38.33
CA ALA A 284 -37.94 -56.65 38.42
C ALA A 284 -38.07 -58.19 38.33
N LYS A 285 -39.29 -58.73 38.20
CA LYS A 285 -39.61 -60.16 38.27
C LYS A 285 -39.12 -60.86 39.56
N ILE A 286 -39.05 -60.12 40.67
CA ILE A 286 -38.70 -60.68 41.97
C ILE A 286 -40.00 -60.83 42.76
N TYR A 287 -40.45 -62.06 42.93
CA TYR A 287 -41.68 -62.39 43.66
C TYR A 287 -41.32 -63.07 44.98
N ARG A 288 -42.16 -62.88 46.00
CA ARG A 288 -42.01 -63.64 47.24
C ARG A 288 -42.32 -65.11 46.97
N ASP A 289 -41.44 -65.98 47.45
CA ASP A 289 -41.74 -67.39 47.64
C ASP A 289 -42.76 -67.50 48.78
N ARG A 290 -43.98 -67.94 48.48
CA ARG A 290 -45.08 -68.10 49.45
C ARG A 290 -45.21 -69.54 49.94
N THR A 291 -44.23 -70.39 49.64
CA THR A 291 -44.30 -71.85 49.78
C THR A 291 -43.45 -72.37 50.95
N GLN A 292 -43.59 -71.80 52.16
CA GLN A 292 -43.16 -72.49 53.39
C GLN A 292 -44.11 -72.20 54.56
N SER A 293 -44.98 -73.16 54.88
CA SER A 293 -45.68 -73.22 56.16
C SER A 293 -44.80 -73.96 57.17
N HIS A 294 -44.10 -73.25 58.06
CA HIS A 294 -43.50 -73.88 59.23
C HIS A 294 -44.53 -73.92 60.37
N ASN A 295 -45.37 -74.95 60.36
CA ASN A 295 -45.96 -75.47 61.59
C ASN A 295 -44.90 -76.36 62.23
N ASN A 296 -44.40 -76.00 63.40
CA ASN A 296 -43.97 -76.96 64.42
C ASN A 296 -43.93 -76.27 65.78
N TYR A 297 -45.02 -76.44 66.54
CA TYR A 297 -45.02 -76.29 67.98
C TYR A 297 -44.28 -77.47 68.63
N SER A 298 -43.59 -77.18 69.75
CA SER A 298 -43.54 -77.96 71.00
C SER A 298 -42.15 -78.42 71.49
N LYS A 299 -41.75 -77.81 72.62
CA LYS A 299 -41.08 -78.35 73.83
C LYS A 299 -39.86 -79.25 73.64
N TYR A 300 -38.69 -78.80 74.09
CA TYR A 300 -38.18 -78.94 75.47
C TYR A 300 -37.32 -77.73 75.83
#